data_AF-A0A1G2Z6X6-F1
#
_entry.id   AF-A0A1G2Z6X6-F1
#
_cell.length_a   1.000
_cell.length_b   1.000
_cell.length_c   1.000
_cell.angle_alpha   90.00
_cell.angle_beta   90.00
_cell.angle_gamma   90.00
#
_symmetry.space_group_name_H-M   'P 1'
#
loop_
_entity.id
_entity.type
_entity.pdbx_description
1 polymer ?
#
loop_
_entity_poly.entity_id
_entity_poly.type
_entity_poly.pdbx_seq_one_letter_code
_entity_poly.pdbx_strand_id
1 'polypeptide(L)'
;MRQRALSLGFCIWLVTWMGFIPARATAQRAPSQRASTQQSTTISISSGAESVADLLRRGRLLEVERRWSEALTHYEDALRLYPEEDSLQRRFSHTRLHYGVGRRYADRSYQSLLSKLGFGEALDLYVQVLLKIQAHYVGAPSWKELVEHGTNNFEVALAEPEFLQRNLPQEARSTVDAFRHELRRLLGSRVIGSHSDARDAVSTAAGLAQQRLGVPPTAVVLEYLCGATHALDQYSAYLTPDQLAEVYAQIEGNFVGLGIELKAVEDGLLIVRAIRGSPAEQEGILAGDHVLAVDGHSTKDLSTDQAANLLQGEAGSVVELTVAGADRQPRHVSVRRRRVEVPSVDDVKIVDRVHGIAYLRLACFQKTTCRDLDDALWKLHRQGMKSLIIDLRGNPGGLLVAAVEVVDKFVQHGIIVSTRGRGVQEDFTYVAHSAGTWRVPLVVLIDEDSASAAEIFAGAIRDHGRGTIVGQRSYGKGSVQGIFPLSIGNTGVRLTTAKFYSPAGRPYCHVGVQPDVSVHLAARPADEAATEFLTPGDDGMLAAAVQAAQRPRQPR
;
A
#
# COMPACT_ATOMS: atom_id res chain seq x y z
N MET A 1 -12.43 29.07 16.17
CA MET A 1 -13.40 28.49 15.23
C MET A 1 -12.88 28.68 13.82
N ARG A 2 -12.82 27.61 13.03
CA ARG A 2 -12.27 27.49 11.66
C ARG A 2 -10.73 27.38 11.57
N GLN A 3 -10.22 26.16 11.73
CA GLN A 3 -8.96 25.71 11.12
C GLN A 3 -9.34 24.97 9.84
N ARG A 4 -8.79 25.38 8.69
CA ARG A 4 -8.99 24.76 7.37
C ARG A 4 -7.81 23.85 7.08
N ALA A 5 -8.06 22.56 6.89
CA ALA A 5 -7.06 21.58 6.49
C ALA A 5 -6.77 21.63 4.97
N LEU A 6 -5.49 21.80 4.60
CA LEU A 6 -4.98 21.58 3.25
C LEU A 6 -4.93 20.06 2.99
N SER A 7 -5.73 19.58 2.03
CA SER A 7 -5.89 18.15 1.72
C SER A 7 -5.36 17.82 0.32
N LEU A 8 -4.25 17.08 0.24
CA LEU A 8 -3.88 16.34 -0.97
C LEU A 8 -4.91 15.21 -1.17
N GLY A 9 -5.49 15.11 -2.36
CA GLY A 9 -6.42 14.04 -2.72
C GLY A 9 -5.65 12.79 -3.08
N PHE A 10 -5.67 11.79 -2.19
CA PHE A 10 -5.10 10.48 -2.45
C PHE A 10 -6.14 9.53 -3.03
N CYS A 11 -5.76 8.86 -4.10
CA CYS A 11 -6.53 7.83 -4.77
C CYS A 11 -6.46 6.55 -3.93
N ILE A 12 -7.41 6.34 -3.02
CA ILE A 12 -7.42 5.24 -2.02
C ILE A 12 -7.55 3.84 -2.63
N TRP A 13 -7.77 3.70 -3.93
CA TRP A 13 -8.05 2.39 -4.55
C TRP A 13 -6.83 1.52 -4.86
N LEU A 14 -5.62 2.08 -4.85
CA LEU A 14 -4.39 1.34 -5.18
C LEU A 14 -3.48 1.09 -3.98
N VAL A 15 -3.88 1.58 -2.81
CA VAL A 15 -2.97 1.87 -1.71
C VAL A 15 -3.16 0.97 -0.48
N THR A 16 -4.12 0.03 -0.50
CA THR A 16 -4.41 -0.88 0.63
C THR A 16 -3.29 -1.87 0.99
N TRP A 17 -2.11 -1.76 0.36
CA TRP A 17 -1.01 -2.71 0.44
C TRP A 17 0.36 -2.13 0.82
N MET A 18 0.49 -0.81 0.95
CA MET A 18 1.58 -0.14 1.67
C MET A 18 0.95 0.80 2.69
N GLY A 19 1.49 0.87 3.91
CA GLY A 19 0.93 1.74 4.94
C GLY A 19 0.76 3.15 4.41
N PHE A 20 -0.43 3.73 4.52
CA PHE A 20 -0.70 5.06 4.00
C PHE A 20 -1.38 6.01 4.98
N ILE A 21 -0.65 7.10 5.17
CA ILE A 21 -0.87 8.48 5.63
C ILE A 21 -2.31 8.92 5.98
N PRO A 22 -2.59 9.21 7.26
CA PRO A 22 -3.62 10.16 7.67
C PRO A 22 -3.08 11.59 7.79
N ALA A 23 -3.94 12.57 7.49
CA ALA A 23 -3.64 14.00 7.54
C ALA A 23 -3.32 14.50 8.97
N ARG A 24 -2.36 15.44 9.09
CA ARG A 24 -1.90 16.07 10.33
C ARG A 24 -3.02 16.76 11.12
N ALA A 25 -3.31 16.31 12.35
CA ALA A 25 -4.06 17.09 13.34
C ALA A 25 -3.11 17.98 14.17
N THR A 26 -3.34 19.29 14.18
CA THR A 26 -2.57 20.25 15.00
C THR A 26 -3.24 20.47 16.35
N ALA A 27 -2.54 20.12 17.44
CA ALA A 27 -3.01 20.36 18.80
C ALA A 27 -2.90 21.86 19.16
N GLN A 28 -4.01 22.49 19.55
CA GLN A 28 -4.05 23.86 20.07
C GLN A 28 -3.61 23.92 21.54
N ARG A 29 -2.61 24.74 21.86
CA ARG A 29 -2.30 25.17 23.24
C ARG A 29 -2.94 26.52 23.54
N ALA A 30 -3.54 26.65 24.72
CA ALA A 30 -4.11 27.86 25.29
C ALA A 30 -3.01 28.82 25.86
N PRO A 31 -3.31 30.11 26.08
CA PRO A 31 -2.28 31.13 26.33
C PRO A 31 -2.01 31.34 27.83
N SER A 32 -0.75 31.66 28.16
CA SER A 32 -0.40 32.30 29.43
C SER A 32 0.59 33.45 29.19
N GLN A 33 0.37 34.55 29.91
CA GLN A 33 1.02 35.86 29.77
C GLN A 33 2.18 36.06 30.76
N ARG A 34 3.09 36.99 30.38
CA ARG A 34 4.06 37.81 31.18
C ARG A 34 5.33 37.09 31.68
N ALA A 35 6.53 37.67 31.72
CA ALA A 35 7.07 38.99 31.35
C ALA A 35 8.63 38.92 31.24
N SER A 36 9.20 39.79 30.40
CA SER A 36 10.56 40.37 30.36
C SER A 36 11.75 39.70 31.07
N THR A 37 12.82 39.39 30.31
CA THR A 37 14.12 40.12 30.38
C THR A 37 15.01 39.73 29.20
N GLN A 38 15.63 40.73 28.58
CA GLN A 38 16.56 40.61 27.45
C GLN A 38 17.89 39.99 27.92
N GLN A 39 18.31 38.90 27.30
CA GLN A 39 19.71 38.53 27.17
C GLN A 39 19.92 37.89 25.80
N SER A 40 20.87 38.45 25.05
CA SER A 40 21.24 38.09 23.70
C SER A 40 21.65 36.62 23.61
N THR A 41 20.75 35.78 23.08
CA THR A 41 21.09 34.44 22.59
C THR A 41 21.01 34.46 21.08
N THR A 42 22.15 34.15 20.46
CA THR A 42 22.30 33.83 19.06
C THR A 42 21.21 32.83 18.67
N ILE A 43 20.19 33.28 17.93
CA ILE A 43 19.15 32.40 17.40
C ILE A 43 19.79 31.63 16.23
N SER A 44 20.37 30.49 16.55
CA SER A 44 20.59 29.42 15.58
C SER A 44 19.21 28.88 15.21
N ILE A 45 18.71 29.28 14.05
CA ILE A 45 17.56 28.61 13.43
C ILE A 45 18.11 27.30 12.89
N SER A 46 18.15 26.25 13.73
CA SER A 46 18.30 24.90 13.20
C SER A 46 17.00 24.57 12.46
N SER A 47 17.13 24.23 11.18
CA SER A 47 16.09 23.52 10.45
C SER A 47 15.82 22.21 11.21
N GLY A 48 14.76 22.19 12.01
CA GLY A 48 14.50 21.14 13.01
C GLY A 48 14.20 19.80 12.37
N ALA A 49 15.23 18.98 12.17
CA ALA A 49 15.04 17.54 12.04
C ALA A 49 14.56 17.00 13.40
N GLU A 50 13.37 16.42 13.42
CA GLU A 50 12.77 15.83 14.63
C GLU A 50 13.68 14.70 15.14
N SER A 51 14.00 14.69 16.44
CA SER A 51 14.92 13.69 16.98
C SER A 51 14.26 12.29 17.02
N VAL A 52 15.06 11.22 16.91
CA VAL A 52 14.56 9.83 17.04
C VAL A 52 13.80 9.62 18.36
N ALA A 53 14.23 10.29 19.44
CA ALA A 53 13.54 10.24 20.73
C ALA A 53 12.13 10.84 20.68
N ASP A 54 11.94 11.96 19.97
CA ASP A 54 10.64 12.60 19.78
C ASP A 54 9.73 11.74 18.90
N LEU A 55 10.27 11.16 17.82
CA LEU A 55 9.56 10.22 16.96
C LEU A 55 9.08 8.99 17.74
N LEU A 56 9.95 8.38 18.57
CA LEU A 56 9.57 7.26 19.42
C LEU A 56 8.50 7.64 20.46
N ARG A 57 8.60 8.83 21.06
CA ARG A 57 7.61 9.33 22.03
C ARG A 57 6.23 9.51 21.38
N ARG A 58 6.18 10.12 20.20
CA ARG A 58 4.92 10.33 19.47
C ARG A 58 4.29 9.02 19.02
N GLY A 59 5.08 8.12 18.45
CA GLY A 59 4.59 6.79 18.07
C GLY A 59 4.02 6.02 19.26
N ARG A 60 4.67 6.08 20.42
CA ARG A 60 4.15 5.44 21.65
C ARG A 60 2.81 5.99 22.11
N LEU A 61 2.54 7.28 21.93
CA LEU A 61 1.22 7.85 22.25
C LEU A 61 0.13 7.23 21.37
N LEU A 62 0.38 7.09 20.07
CA LEU A 62 -0.55 6.45 19.13
C LEU A 62 -0.79 4.98 19.50
N GLU A 63 0.25 4.26 19.93
CA GLU A 63 0.14 2.87 20.39
C GLU A 63 -0.70 2.75 21.68
N VAL A 64 -0.52 3.66 22.65
CA VAL A 64 -1.34 3.70 23.89
C VAL A 64 -2.81 3.98 23.55
N GLU A 65 -3.05 4.85 22.58
CA GLU A 65 -4.40 5.14 22.04
C GLU A 65 -4.94 4.01 21.15
N ARG A 66 -4.16 2.94 20.91
CA ARG A 66 -4.47 1.83 19.97
C ARG A 66 -4.76 2.28 18.53
N ARG A 67 -4.21 3.42 18.15
CA ARG A 67 -4.29 3.97 16.78
C ARG A 67 -3.22 3.31 15.92
N TRP A 68 -3.31 1.99 15.76
CA TRP A 68 -2.26 1.16 15.18
C TRP A 68 -1.94 1.51 13.73
N SER A 69 -2.95 1.88 12.93
CA SER A 69 -2.75 2.34 11.55
C SER A 69 -1.88 3.61 11.49
N GLU A 70 -2.20 4.60 12.32
CA GLU A 70 -1.46 5.87 12.37
C GLU A 70 -0.05 5.69 12.94
N ALA A 71 0.09 4.85 13.96
CA ALA A 71 1.39 4.47 14.51
C ALA A 71 2.26 3.80 13.44
N LEU A 72 1.67 2.93 12.60
CA LEU A 72 2.40 2.22 11.55
C LEU A 72 2.95 3.20 10.51
N THR A 73 2.10 4.10 10.00
CA THR A 73 2.51 5.18 9.09
C THR A 73 3.61 6.04 9.72
N HIS A 74 3.42 6.47 10.97
CA HIS A 74 4.39 7.31 11.67
C HIS A 74 5.77 6.64 11.78
N TYR A 75 5.82 5.35 12.13
CA TYR A 75 7.08 4.62 12.19
C TYR A 75 7.69 4.33 10.82
N GLU A 76 6.86 4.10 9.80
CA GLU A 76 7.33 3.95 8.42
C GLU A 76 8.01 5.22 7.92
N ASP A 77 7.38 6.38 8.11
CA ASP A 77 7.95 7.69 7.77
C ASP A 77 9.25 7.96 8.52
N ALA A 78 9.30 7.63 9.81
CA ALA A 78 10.51 7.74 10.61
C ALA A 78 11.64 6.85 10.08
N LEU A 79 11.34 5.62 9.65
CA LEU A 79 12.32 4.69 9.06
C LEU A 79 12.81 5.13 7.68
N ARG A 80 12.04 5.91 6.93
CA ARG A 80 12.53 6.52 5.67
C ARG A 80 13.64 7.54 5.94
N LEU A 81 13.54 8.28 7.05
CA LEU A 81 14.56 9.24 7.48
C LEU A 81 15.73 8.56 8.19
N TYR A 82 15.45 7.52 8.96
CA TYR A 82 16.42 6.82 9.82
C TYR A 82 16.35 5.29 9.62
N PRO A 83 16.81 4.77 8.46
CA PRO A 83 16.60 3.37 8.09
C PRO A 83 17.35 2.37 9.00
N GLU A 84 18.48 2.77 9.57
CA GLU A 84 19.35 1.93 10.41
C GLU A 84 18.96 1.96 11.90
N GLU A 85 17.87 2.64 12.29
CA GLU A 85 17.48 2.76 13.69
C GLU A 85 16.68 1.54 14.20
N ASP A 86 17.37 0.60 14.84
CA ASP A 86 16.79 -0.61 15.45
C ASP A 86 15.61 -0.34 16.38
N SER A 87 15.64 0.80 17.08
CA SER A 87 14.57 1.19 18.00
C SER A 87 13.25 1.44 17.25
N LEU A 88 13.30 2.13 16.11
CA LEU A 88 12.16 2.38 15.24
C LEU A 88 11.72 1.10 14.53
N GLN A 89 12.66 0.28 14.04
CA GLN A 89 12.33 -1.01 13.40
C GLN A 89 11.57 -1.96 14.33
N ARG A 90 11.98 -2.03 15.60
CA ARG A 90 11.27 -2.82 16.62
C ARG A 90 9.86 -2.31 16.88
N ARG A 91 9.66 -0.99 16.98
CA ARG A 91 8.33 -0.41 17.18
C ARG A 91 7.43 -0.56 15.95
N PHE A 92 7.97 -0.39 14.75
CA PHE A 92 7.28 -0.67 13.50
C PHE A 92 6.80 -2.12 13.44
N SER A 93 7.69 -3.08 13.72
CA SER A 93 7.36 -4.51 13.74
C SER A 93 6.29 -4.84 14.77
N HIS A 94 6.39 -4.29 15.98
CA HIS A 94 5.39 -4.43 17.04
C HIS A 94 4.02 -3.89 16.59
N THR A 95 3.99 -2.65 16.11
CA THR A 95 2.77 -1.98 15.64
C THR A 95 2.10 -2.75 14.50
N ARG A 96 2.91 -3.31 13.59
CA ARG A 96 2.42 -4.11 12.46
C ARG A 96 1.70 -5.38 12.91
N LEU A 97 2.17 -6.05 13.97
CA LEU A 97 1.48 -7.22 14.52
C LEU A 97 0.10 -6.84 15.06
N HIS A 98 0.02 -5.78 15.88
CA HIS A 98 -1.24 -5.31 16.43
C HIS A 98 -2.24 -4.89 15.34
N TYR A 99 -1.77 -4.07 14.38
CA TYR A 99 -2.58 -3.69 13.21
C TYR A 99 -3.07 -4.90 12.43
N GLY A 100 -2.18 -5.88 12.20
CA GLY A 100 -2.47 -7.10 11.47
C GLY A 100 -3.51 -7.99 12.16
N VAL A 101 -3.52 -8.08 13.49
CA VAL A 101 -4.55 -8.78 14.25
C VAL A 101 -5.89 -8.03 14.12
N GLY A 102 -5.93 -6.73 14.43
CA GLY A 102 -7.17 -5.94 14.36
C GLY A 102 -7.83 -6.01 12.99
N ARG A 103 -7.07 -5.79 11.91
CA ARG A 103 -7.56 -5.88 10.52
C ARG A 103 -8.13 -7.27 10.20
N ARG A 104 -7.46 -8.33 10.65
CA ARG A 104 -7.87 -9.71 10.36
C ARG A 104 -9.15 -10.10 11.08
N TYR A 105 -9.32 -9.69 12.34
CA TYR A 105 -10.57 -9.93 13.06
C TYR A 105 -11.70 -9.01 12.62
N ALA A 106 -11.43 -7.89 11.94
CA ALA A 106 -12.45 -7.08 11.27
C ALA A 106 -12.92 -7.67 9.92
N ASP A 107 -12.13 -8.55 9.31
CA ASP A 107 -12.43 -9.20 8.02
C ASP A 107 -13.51 -10.28 8.17
N ARG A 108 -14.65 -10.11 7.48
CA ARG A 108 -15.78 -11.03 7.52
C ARG A 108 -15.46 -12.39 6.91
N SER A 109 -14.68 -12.44 5.83
CA SER A 109 -14.26 -13.69 5.19
C SER A 109 -13.35 -14.50 6.11
N TYR A 110 -12.47 -13.84 6.85
CA TYR A 110 -11.63 -14.48 7.87
C TYR A 110 -12.47 -15.03 9.02
N GLN A 111 -13.42 -14.25 9.55
CA GLN A 111 -14.30 -14.72 10.61
C GLN A 111 -15.13 -15.94 10.17
N SER A 112 -15.66 -15.92 8.95
CA SER A 112 -16.40 -17.03 8.34
C SER A 112 -15.53 -18.28 8.21
N LEU A 113 -14.28 -18.11 7.75
CA LEU A 113 -13.30 -19.20 7.68
C LEU A 113 -13.03 -19.80 9.06
N LEU A 114 -12.71 -18.95 10.04
CA LEU A 114 -12.39 -19.37 11.41
C LEU A 114 -13.52 -20.16 12.06
N SER A 115 -14.79 -19.82 11.78
CA SER A 115 -15.97 -20.53 12.30
C SER A 115 -16.22 -21.89 11.63
N LYS A 116 -15.70 -22.12 10.42
CA LYS A 116 -15.95 -23.34 9.63
C LYS A 116 -14.79 -24.33 9.68
N LEU A 117 -13.58 -23.85 9.93
CA LEU A 117 -12.36 -24.63 9.82
C LEU A 117 -12.14 -25.56 11.03
N GLY A 118 -12.00 -26.86 10.78
CA GLY A 118 -11.61 -27.82 11.79
C GLY A 118 -10.15 -27.68 12.23
N PHE A 119 -9.83 -28.12 13.45
CA PHE A 119 -8.45 -28.03 13.97
C PHE A 119 -7.42 -28.76 13.10
N GLY A 120 -7.76 -29.95 12.60
CA GLY A 120 -6.89 -30.71 11.69
C GLY A 120 -6.64 -29.98 10.37
N GLU A 121 -7.69 -29.42 9.77
CA GLU A 121 -7.60 -28.63 8.53
C GLU A 121 -6.77 -27.35 8.74
N ALA A 122 -6.85 -26.72 9.91
CA ALA A 122 -6.03 -25.57 10.25
C ALA A 122 -4.54 -25.93 10.31
N LEU A 123 -4.20 -27.07 10.91
CA LEU A 123 -2.81 -27.58 10.93
C LEU A 123 -2.33 -27.93 9.52
N ASP A 124 -3.18 -28.53 8.69
CA ASP A 124 -2.83 -28.83 7.30
C ASP A 124 -2.65 -27.56 6.47
N LEU A 125 -3.47 -26.52 6.70
CA LEU A 125 -3.30 -25.20 6.11
C LEU A 125 -1.97 -24.56 6.53
N TYR A 126 -1.61 -24.63 7.82
CA TYR A 126 -0.32 -24.17 8.33
C TYR A 126 0.85 -24.89 7.63
N VAL A 127 0.79 -26.21 7.52
CA VAL A 127 1.82 -27.01 6.82
C VAL A 127 1.90 -26.64 5.34
N GLN A 128 0.77 -26.44 4.66
CA GLN A 128 0.77 -25.99 3.26
C GLN A 128 1.52 -24.65 3.11
N VAL A 129 1.29 -23.70 4.02
CA VAL A 129 2.03 -22.42 4.03
C VAL A 129 3.52 -22.65 4.24
N LEU A 130 3.91 -23.46 5.22
CA LEU A 130 5.32 -23.80 5.47
C LEU A 130 6.02 -24.41 4.24
N LEU A 131 5.32 -25.31 3.52
CA LEU A 131 5.84 -25.91 2.29
C LEU A 131 5.97 -24.89 1.15
N LYS A 132 5.02 -23.96 1.01
CA LYS A 132 5.14 -22.85 0.04
C LYS A 132 6.30 -21.93 0.35
N ILE A 133 6.53 -21.61 1.63
CA ILE A 133 7.70 -20.86 2.08
C ILE A 133 8.98 -21.59 1.71
N GLN A 134 9.09 -22.88 2.06
CA GLN A 134 10.26 -23.70 1.73
C GLN A 134 10.53 -23.77 0.24
N ALA A 135 9.49 -23.86 -0.60
CA ALA A 135 9.65 -23.97 -2.04
C ALA A 135 9.95 -22.63 -2.73
N HIS A 136 9.31 -21.53 -2.31
CA HIS A 136 9.25 -20.31 -3.12
C HIS A 136 9.81 -19.04 -2.46
N TYR A 137 9.91 -18.96 -1.13
CA TYR A 137 10.42 -17.75 -0.49
C TYR A 137 11.87 -17.44 -0.94
N VAL A 138 12.27 -16.19 -1.10
CA VAL A 138 13.59 -15.86 -1.67
C VAL A 138 14.76 -16.31 -0.79
N GLY A 139 14.56 -16.37 0.53
CA GLY A 139 15.55 -16.81 1.51
C GLY A 139 15.36 -18.25 1.98
N ALA A 140 16.33 -18.76 2.75
CA ALA A 140 16.18 -20.00 3.48
C ALA A 140 15.39 -19.74 4.79
N PRO A 141 14.22 -20.34 5.00
CA PRO A 141 13.46 -20.13 6.22
C PRO A 141 14.08 -20.88 7.40
N SER A 142 14.07 -20.26 8.58
CA SER A 142 14.36 -20.93 9.86
C SER A 142 13.06 -21.38 10.52
N TRP A 143 12.82 -22.69 10.59
CA TRP A 143 11.59 -23.23 11.19
C TRP A 143 11.37 -22.77 12.63
N LYS A 144 12.45 -22.65 13.39
CA LYS A 144 12.43 -22.13 14.75
C LYS A 144 11.96 -20.68 14.79
N GLU A 145 12.53 -19.81 13.94
CA GLU A 145 12.12 -18.40 13.86
C GLU A 145 10.65 -18.27 13.46
N LEU A 146 10.17 -19.07 12.49
CA LEU A 146 8.76 -19.05 12.09
C LEU A 146 7.82 -19.37 13.26
N VAL A 147 8.17 -20.33 14.11
CA VAL A 147 7.38 -20.69 15.30
C VAL A 147 7.51 -19.63 16.40
N GLU A 148 8.68 -19.05 16.61
CA GLU A 148 8.89 -17.95 17.57
C GLU A 148 8.08 -16.71 17.18
N HIS A 149 8.09 -16.33 15.90
CA HIS A 149 7.27 -15.24 15.39
C HIS A 149 5.77 -15.57 15.43
N GLY A 150 5.39 -16.83 15.17
CA GLY A 150 4.03 -17.31 15.40
C GLY A 150 3.58 -17.16 16.86
N THR A 151 4.46 -17.49 17.80
CA THR A 151 4.27 -17.33 19.24
C THR A 151 4.06 -15.86 19.58
N ASN A 152 4.94 -14.98 19.12
CA ASN A 152 4.84 -13.54 19.34
C ASN A 152 3.55 -12.95 18.78
N ASN A 153 3.14 -13.36 17.56
CA ASN A 153 1.89 -12.91 16.96
C ASN A 153 0.66 -13.37 17.78
N PHE A 154 0.67 -14.62 18.27
CA PHE A 154 -0.40 -15.10 19.15
C PHE A 154 -0.44 -14.38 20.50
N GLU A 155 0.72 -14.05 21.08
CA GLU A 155 0.77 -13.27 22.32
C GLU A 155 0.23 -11.84 22.14
N VAL A 156 0.51 -11.22 20.98
CA VAL A 156 -0.09 -9.94 20.58
C VAL A 156 -1.60 -10.09 20.41
N ALA A 157 -2.07 -11.17 19.80
CA ALA A 157 -3.49 -11.44 19.67
C ALA A 157 -4.19 -11.54 21.05
N LEU A 158 -3.52 -12.13 22.05
CA LEU A 158 -4.01 -12.15 23.44
C LEU A 158 -4.01 -10.77 24.14
N ALA A 159 -3.49 -9.71 23.52
CA ALA A 159 -3.61 -8.33 23.99
C ALA A 159 -4.73 -7.54 23.27
N GLU A 160 -5.22 -8.04 22.13
CA GLU A 160 -6.16 -7.31 21.29
C GLU A 160 -7.63 -7.56 21.67
N PRO A 161 -8.44 -6.50 21.87
CA PRO A 161 -9.85 -6.64 22.25
C PRO A 161 -10.67 -7.50 21.31
N GLU A 162 -10.48 -7.37 20.01
CA GLU A 162 -11.24 -8.06 18.97
C GLU A 162 -11.00 -9.57 19.03
N PHE A 163 -9.75 -9.98 19.27
CA PHE A 163 -9.41 -11.38 19.49
C PHE A 163 -10.01 -11.89 20.80
N LEU A 164 -9.83 -11.15 21.90
CA LEU A 164 -10.28 -11.55 23.23
C LEU A 164 -11.81 -11.68 23.31
N GLN A 165 -12.56 -10.76 22.71
CA GLN A 165 -14.03 -10.81 22.70
C GLN A 165 -14.57 -12.02 21.96
N ARG A 166 -13.87 -12.47 20.91
CA ARG A 166 -14.31 -13.59 20.07
C ARG A 166 -13.87 -14.95 20.61
N ASN A 167 -12.62 -15.04 21.05
CA ASN A 167 -11.94 -16.32 21.25
C ASN A 167 -11.68 -16.67 22.71
N LEU A 168 -11.84 -15.71 23.65
CA LEU A 168 -11.49 -15.92 25.05
C LEU A 168 -12.70 -15.72 25.98
N PRO A 169 -13.07 -16.71 26.81
CA PRO A 169 -14.04 -16.53 27.88
C PRO A 169 -13.61 -15.40 28.84
N GLN A 170 -14.55 -14.58 29.29
CA GLN A 170 -14.25 -13.41 30.13
C GLN A 170 -13.50 -13.78 31.43
N GLU A 171 -13.79 -14.94 32.00
CA GLU A 171 -13.20 -15.48 33.22
C GLU A 171 -11.71 -15.83 33.07
N ALA A 172 -11.27 -16.17 31.85
CA ALA A 172 -9.88 -16.55 31.58
C ALA A 172 -8.96 -15.34 31.34
N ARG A 173 -9.47 -14.11 31.35
CA ARG A 173 -8.66 -12.90 31.08
C ARG A 173 -7.57 -12.65 32.12
N SER A 174 -7.81 -13.02 33.38
CA SER A 174 -6.85 -12.84 34.47
C SER A 174 -5.67 -13.81 34.43
N THR A 175 -5.77 -14.91 33.66
CA THR A 175 -4.73 -15.96 33.58
C THR A 175 -3.84 -15.84 32.35
N VAL A 176 -4.11 -14.87 31.47
CA VAL A 176 -3.38 -14.66 30.20
C VAL A 176 -1.88 -14.45 30.42
N ASP A 177 -1.47 -13.65 31.41
CA ASP A 177 -0.04 -13.38 31.63
C ASP A 177 0.73 -14.60 32.15
N ALA A 178 0.10 -15.39 33.03
CA ALA A 178 0.67 -16.66 33.48
C ALA A 178 0.82 -17.65 32.32
N PHE A 179 -0.20 -17.70 31.45
CA PHE A 179 -0.16 -18.53 30.24
C PHE A 179 0.98 -18.12 29.28
N ARG A 180 1.19 -16.82 29.04
CA ARG A 180 2.29 -16.32 28.19
C ARG A 180 3.65 -16.83 28.66
N HIS A 181 3.91 -16.76 29.96
CA HIS A 181 5.16 -17.28 30.53
C HIS A 181 5.30 -18.80 30.35
N GLU A 182 4.22 -19.56 30.56
CA GLU A 182 4.21 -21.02 30.35
C GLU A 182 4.47 -21.38 28.88
N LEU A 183 3.82 -20.68 27.94
CA LEU A 183 3.98 -20.90 26.50
C LEU A 183 5.42 -20.63 26.03
N ARG A 184 6.02 -19.50 26.42
CA ARG A 184 7.41 -19.18 26.07
C ARG A 184 8.40 -20.23 26.59
N ARG A 185 8.22 -20.68 27.83
CA ARG A 185 9.05 -21.73 28.41
C ARG A 185 8.91 -23.05 27.65
N LEU A 186 7.69 -23.42 27.29
CA LEU A 186 7.38 -24.65 26.56
C LEU A 186 8.03 -24.68 25.17
N LEU A 187 7.90 -23.59 24.43
CA LEU A 187 8.37 -23.52 23.04
C LEU A 187 9.86 -23.17 22.94
N GLY A 188 10.38 -22.32 23.84
CA GLY A 188 11.78 -21.90 23.83
C GLY A 188 12.79 -23.04 24.02
N SER A 189 12.39 -24.12 24.69
CA SER A 189 13.24 -25.32 24.87
C SER A 189 13.14 -26.34 23.75
N ARG A 190 12.24 -26.17 22.78
CA ARG A 190 12.04 -27.14 21.69
C ARG A 190 13.07 -26.97 20.58
N VAL A 191 13.54 -28.10 20.06
CA VAL A 191 14.31 -28.15 18.82
C VAL A 191 13.31 -28.25 17.67
N ILE A 192 13.40 -27.32 16.71
CA ILE A 192 12.48 -27.22 15.57
C ILE A 192 13.33 -27.22 14.30
N GLY A 193 13.57 -28.41 13.75
CA GLY A 193 14.46 -28.62 12.60
C GLY A 193 13.72 -28.84 11.28
N SER A 194 12.42 -29.11 11.34
CA SER A 194 11.58 -29.42 10.18
C SER A 194 10.20 -28.76 10.26
N HIS A 195 9.49 -28.73 9.13
CA HIS A 195 8.08 -28.31 9.11
C HIS A 195 7.18 -29.24 9.95
N SER A 196 7.56 -30.51 10.14
CA SER A 196 6.85 -31.44 11.03
C SER A 196 7.01 -31.02 12.49
N ASP A 197 8.25 -30.72 12.92
CA ASP A 197 8.49 -30.22 14.29
C ASP A 197 7.75 -28.91 14.54
N ALA A 198 7.66 -28.05 13.52
CA ALA A 198 6.89 -26.80 13.61
C ALA A 198 5.39 -27.10 13.76
N ARG A 199 4.81 -28.01 12.96
CA ARG A 199 3.42 -28.47 13.12
C ARG A 199 3.16 -28.97 14.53
N ASP A 200 4.06 -29.79 15.08
CA ASP A 200 3.91 -30.37 16.42
C ASP A 200 4.04 -29.32 17.52
N ALA A 201 4.94 -28.35 17.36
CA ALA A 201 5.06 -27.21 18.27
C ALA A 201 3.76 -26.38 18.31
N VAL A 202 3.20 -26.05 17.15
CA VAL A 202 1.94 -25.30 17.04
C VAL A 202 0.76 -26.10 17.59
N SER A 203 0.69 -27.39 17.31
CA SER A 203 -0.33 -28.29 17.88
C SER A 203 -0.27 -28.32 19.42
N THR A 204 0.94 -28.39 19.97
CA THR A 204 1.14 -28.35 21.43
C THR A 204 0.72 -27.00 22.02
N ALA A 205 1.09 -25.88 21.38
CA ALA A 205 0.69 -24.54 21.80
C ALA A 205 -0.83 -24.36 21.80
N ALA A 206 -1.50 -24.85 20.75
CA ALA A 206 -2.95 -24.81 20.61
C ALA A 206 -3.65 -25.65 21.70
N GLY A 207 -3.12 -26.85 21.99
CA GLY A 207 -3.61 -27.68 23.10
C GLY A 207 -3.46 -27.01 24.47
N LEU A 208 -2.31 -26.38 24.73
CA LEU A 208 -2.09 -25.65 25.98
C LEU A 208 -3.05 -24.46 26.11
N ALA A 209 -3.23 -23.68 25.04
CA ALA A 209 -4.15 -22.54 25.03
C ALA A 209 -5.60 -22.96 25.26
N GLN A 210 -6.05 -24.05 24.62
CA GLN A 210 -7.38 -24.60 24.84
C GLN A 210 -7.57 -25.07 26.28
N GLN A 211 -6.57 -25.74 26.87
CA GLN A 211 -6.63 -26.25 28.23
C GLN A 211 -6.60 -25.15 29.30
N ARG A 212 -5.75 -24.13 29.12
CA ARG A 212 -5.52 -23.07 30.12
C ARG A 212 -6.48 -21.90 29.99
N LEU A 213 -6.81 -21.53 28.77
CA LEU A 213 -7.53 -20.30 28.45
C LEU A 213 -8.89 -20.55 27.79
N GLY A 214 -9.18 -21.78 27.33
CA GLY A 214 -10.40 -22.06 26.58
C GLY A 214 -10.39 -21.52 25.15
N VAL A 215 -9.23 -21.07 24.65
CA VAL A 215 -9.10 -20.50 23.29
C VAL A 215 -9.25 -21.62 22.25
N PRO A 216 -10.09 -21.45 21.20
CA PRO A 216 -10.23 -22.44 20.14
C PRO A 216 -8.88 -22.76 19.48
N PRO A 217 -8.53 -24.05 19.26
CA PRO A 217 -7.20 -24.41 18.76
C PRO A 217 -6.98 -23.88 17.34
N THR A 218 -8.04 -23.83 16.54
CA THR A 218 -8.05 -23.25 15.18
C THR A 218 -7.58 -21.79 15.18
N ALA A 219 -8.02 -20.97 16.14
CA ALA A 219 -7.61 -19.56 16.23
C ALA A 219 -6.10 -19.45 16.51
N VAL A 220 -5.59 -20.29 17.41
CA VAL A 220 -4.15 -20.36 17.71
C VAL A 220 -3.35 -20.72 16.47
N VAL A 221 -3.74 -21.77 15.74
CA VAL A 221 -3.03 -22.20 14.52
C VAL A 221 -2.99 -21.09 13.48
N LEU A 222 -4.10 -20.37 13.27
CA LEU A 222 -4.13 -19.26 12.31
C LEU A 222 -3.27 -18.07 12.75
N GLU A 223 -3.15 -17.78 14.05
CA GLU A 223 -2.21 -16.77 14.53
C GLU A 223 -0.75 -17.19 14.30
N TYR A 224 -0.42 -18.47 14.49
CA TYR A 224 0.93 -18.97 14.18
C TYR A 224 1.23 -18.92 12.67
N LEU A 225 0.24 -19.25 11.85
CA LEU A 225 0.34 -19.16 10.39
C LEU A 225 0.66 -17.73 9.96
N CYS A 226 -0.14 -16.76 10.42
CA CYS A 226 0.10 -15.38 10.06
C CYS A 226 1.44 -14.89 10.61
N GLY A 227 1.79 -15.18 11.86
CA GLY A 227 3.09 -14.83 12.43
C GLY A 227 4.26 -15.39 11.63
N ALA A 228 4.17 -16.65 11.18
CA ALA A 228 5.19 -17.26 10.32
C ALA A 228 5.37 -16.51 8.99
N THR A 229 4.28 -16.11 8.31
CA THR A 229 4.41 -15.34 7.07
C THR A 229 5.00 -13.94 7.28
N HIS A 230 4.66 -13.27 8.39
CA HIS A 230 5.19 -11.95 8.74
C HIS A 230 6.66 -11.98 9.18
N ALA A 231 7.18 -13.14 9.61
CA ALA A 231 8.58 -13.32 9.99
C ALA A 231 9.55 -13.21 8.81
N LEU A 232 9.05 -13.48 7.60
CA LEU A 232 9.88 -13.57 6.40
C LEU A 232 10.40 -12.19 5.98
N ASP A 233 9.47 -11.27 5.72
CA ASP A 233 9.74 -9.88 5.39
C ASP A 233 8.44 -9.05 5.54
N GLN A 234 8.45 -7.81 5.05
CA GLN A 234 7.28 -6.92 5.08
C GLN A 234 6.31 -7.06 3.90
N TYR A 235 6.65 -7.89 2.91
CA TYR A 235 5.86 -8.08 1.69
C TYR A 235 5.21 -9.46 1.62
N SER A 236 5.57 -10.36 2.52
CA SER A 236 5.06 -11.72 2.63
C SER A 236 3.94 -11.77 3.67
N ALA A 237 2.82 -12.37 3.29
CA ALA A 237 1.63 -12.42 4.13
C ALA A 237 0.72 -13.58 3.73
N TYR A 238 0.04 -14.15 4.71
CA TYR A 238 -1.18 -14.90 4.48
C TYR A 238 -2.30 -13.97 4.00
N LEU A 239 -3.06 -14.45 3.03
CA LEU A 239 -4.19 -13.75 2.44
C LEU A 239 -5.48 -14.47 2.83
N THR A 240 -6.38 -13.74 3.48
CA THR A 240 -7.76 -14.16 3.70
C THR A 240 -8.49 -14.30 2.35
N PRO A 241 -9.69 -14.90 2.29
CA PRO A 241 -10.41 -15.05 1.03
C PRO A 241 -10.69 -13.71 0.34
N ASP A 242 -11.11 -12.68 1.08
CA ASP A 242 -11.35 -11.35 0.53
C ASP A 242 -10.04 -10.68 0.08
N GLN A 243 -8.96 -10.82 0.85
CA GLN A 243 -7.65 -10.29 0.47
C GLN A 243 -7.09 -10.98 -0.79
N LEU A 244 -7.29 -12.29 -0.94
CA LEU A 244 -6.87 -13.01 -2.14
C LEU A 244 -7.67 -12.55 -3.36
N ALA A 245 -8.99 -12.39 -3.21
CA ALA A 245 -9.85 -11.87 -4.27
C ALA A 245 -9.46 -10.44 -4.68
N GLU A 246 -9.16 -9.57 -3.71
CA GLU A 246 -8.68 -8.20 -3.94
C GLU A 246 -7.37 -8.17 -4.74
N VAL A 247 -6.40 -9.02 -4.38
CA VAL A 247 -5.13 -9.11 -5.09
C VAL A 247 -5.32 -9.56 -6.55
N TYR A 248 -6.20 -10.52 -6.81
CA TYR A 248 -6.50 -10.92 -8.19
C TYR A 248 -7.26 -9.85 -8.97
N ALA A 249 -8.21 -9.17 -8.33
CA ALA A 249 -8.91 -8.02 -8.90
C ALA A 249 -7.94 -6.93 -9.36
N GLN A 250 -6.94 -6.59 -8.54
CA GLN A 250 -5.88 -5.63 -8.88
C GLN A 250 -5.05 -6.08 -10.10
N ILE A 251 -4.66 -7.35 -10.15
CA ILE A 251 -3.90 -7.92 -11.28
C ILE A 251 -4.69 -7.85 -12.59
N GLU A 252 -5.97 -8.16 -12.53
CA GLU A 252 -6.86 -8.13 -13.67
C GLU A 252 -7.26 -6.70 -14.09
N GLY A 253 -7.13 -5.72 -13.19
CA GLY A 253 -7.69 -4.38 -13.38
C GLY A 253 -9.22 -4.34 -13.22
N ASN A 254 -9.80 -5.34 -12.54
CA ASN A 254 -11.24 -5.54 -12.44
C ASN A 254 -11.68 -5.55 -10.98
N PHE A 255 -12.44 -4.54 -10.57
CA PHE A 255 -12.92 -4.42 -9.19
C PHE A 255 -14.42 -4.63 -9.13
N VAL A 256 -14.90 -5.37 -8.13
CA VAL A 256 -16.34 -5.44 -7.86
C VAL A 256 -16.72 -4.25 -6.97
N GLY A 257 -17.57 -3.37 -7.48
CA GLY A 257 -18.01 -2.19 -6.74
C GLY A 257 -18.86 -1.27 -7.58
N LEU A 258 -18.82 0.02 -7.25
CA LEU A 258 -19.60 1.06 -7.92
C LEU A 258 -18.79 1.79 -8.99
N GLY A 259 -17.45 1.70 -8.92
CA GLY A 259 -16.53 2.44 -9.79
C GLY A 259 -16.51 3.93 -9.50
N ILE A 260 -16.25 4.29 -8.23
CA ILE A 260 -16.09 5.67 -7.77
C ILE A 260 -14.77 5.84 -7.02
N GLU A 261 -14.15 6.99 -7.19
CA GLU A 261 -12.96 7.42 -6.47
C GLU A 261 -13.36 8.43 -5.41
N LEU A 262 -12.91 8.21 -4.17
CA LEU A 262 -13.33 8.98 -3.01
C LEU A 262 -12.16 9.70 -2.36
N LYS A 263 -12.46 10.83 -1.72
CA LYS A 263 -11.54 11.60 -0.89
C LYS A 263 -12.24 11.97 0.42
N ALA A 264 -11.57 11.74 1.55
CA ALA A 264 -12.02 12.29 2.83
C ALA A 264 -11.92 13.82 2.82
N VAL A 265 -12.98 14.48 3.24
CA VAL A 265 -13.06 15.93 3.45
C VAL A 265 -13.67 16.21 4.83
N GLU A 266 -13.54 17.43 5.36
CA GLU A 266 -14.04 17.78 6.71
C GLU A 266 -15.53 17.44 6.93
N ASP A 267 -16.33 17.46 5.87
CA ASP A 267 -17.79 17.20 5.91
C ASP A 267 -18.18 15.80 5.37
N GLY A 268 -17.27 14.82 5.38
CA GLY A 268 -17.53 13.43 4.98
C GLY A 268 -16.70 12.97 3.79
N LEU A 269 -17.34 12.33 2.80
CA LEU A 269 -16.64 11.75 1.65
C LEU A 269 -17.03 12.46 0.37
N LEU A 270 -16.04 12.95 -0.36
CA LEU A 270 -16.18 13.58 -1.66
C LEU A 270 -15.89 12.57 -2.77
N ILE A 271 -16.77 12.48 -3.76
CA ILE A 271 -16.52 11.74 -5.00
C ILE A 271 -15.61 12.58 -5.87
N VAL A 272 -14.36 12.16 -6.00
CA VAL A 272 -13.37 12.79 -6.87
C VAL A 272 -13.66 12.47 -8.33
N ARG A 273 -14.08 11.24 -8.61
CA ARG A 273 -14.31 10.75 -9.97
C ARG A 273 -15.28 9.56 -9.97
N ALA A 274 -16.16 9.51 -10.96
CA ALA A 274 -16.84 8.28 -11.35
C ALA A 274 -16.13 7.67 -12.56
N ILE A 275 -15.86 6.37 -12.52
CA ILE A 275 -15.21 5.65 -13.62
C ILE A 275 -16.19 5.56 -14.79
N ARG A 276 -15.71 5.86 -15.99
CA ARG A 276 -16.53 5.81 -17.19
C ARG A 276 -17.10 4.42 -17.43
N GLY A 277 -18.40 4.33 -17.68
CA GLY A 277 -19.12 3.08 -17.89
C GLY A 277 -19.33 2.27 -16.61
N SER A 278 -19.07 2.80 -15.42
CA SER A 278 -19.30 2.13 -14.13
C SER A 278 -20.79 2.17 -13.71
N PRO A 279 -21.23 1.34 -12.74
CA PRO A 279 -22.54 1.50 -12.12
C PRO A 279 -22.83 2.91 -11.65
N ALA A 280 -21.87 3.54 -10.98
CA ALA A 280 -22.09 4.86 -10.39
C ALA A 280 -22.34 5.92 -11.46
N GLU A 281 -21.56 5.93 -12.55
CA GLU A 281 -21.79 6.87 -13.65
C GLU A 281 -23.18 6.65 -14.28
N GLN A 282 -23.62 5.40 -14.44
CA GLN A 282 -24.93 5.06 -15.00
C GLN A 282 -26.09 5.53 -14.13
N GLU A 283 -25.93 5.48 -12.80
CA GLU A 283 -26.92 5.99 -11.84
C GLU A 283 -26.78 7.51 -11.60
N GLY A 284 -26.01 8.22 -12.42
CA GLY A 284 -25.91 9.68 -12.40
C GLY A 284 -25.09 10.24 -11.23
N ILE A 285 -24.20 9.44 -10.64
CA ILE A 285 -23.25 9.90 -9.63
C ILE A 285 -22.11 10.64 -10.33
N LEU A 286 -21.84 11.85 -9.86
CA LEU A 286 -20.90 12.77 -10.52
C LEU A 286 -19.71 13.11 -9.62
N ALA A 287 -18.61 13.50 -10.26
CA ALA A 287 -17.50 14.13 -9.55
C ALA A 287 -17.99 15.42 -8.87
N GLY A 288 -17.59 15.61 -7.60
CA GLY A 288 -18.04 16.70 -6.75
C GLY A 288 -19.20 16.35 -5.81
N ASP A 289 -19.88 15.22 -6.01
CA ASP A 289 -20.92 14.75 -5.09
C ASP A 289 -20.31 14.36 -3.73
N HIS A 290 -21.01 14.68 -2.64
CA HIS A 290 -20.70 14.20 -1.30
C HIS A 290 -21.52 12.95 -0.99
N VAL A 291 -20.87 11.86 -0.57
CA VAL A 291 -21.55 10.69 0.00
C VAL A 291 -21.85 10.98 1.46
N LEU A 292 -23.13 11.12 1.81
CA LEU A 292 -23.61 11.44 3.15
C LEU A 292 -23.94 10.17 3.98
N ALA A 293 -24.43 9.13 3.30
CA ALA A 293 -24.73 7.85 3.95
C ALA A 293 -24.62 6.67 2.98
N VAL A 294 -24.30 5.49 3.51
CA VAL A 294 -24.26 4.19 2.81
C VAL A 294 -25.10 3.20 3.60
N ASP A 295 -26.14 2.62 2.98
CA ASP A 295 -27.10 1.71 3.62
C ASP A 295 -27.64 2.27 4.95
N GLY A 296 -27.99 3.57 4.96
CA GLY A 296 -28.48 4.29 6.13
C GLY A 296 -27.43 4.68 7.17
N HIS A 297 -26.16 4.26 7.01
CA HIS A 297 -25.06 4.62 7.92
C HIS A 297 -24.39 5.92 7.47
N SER A 298 -24.33 6.90 8.37
CA SER A 298 -23.63 8.17 8.12
C SER A 298 -22.16 7.94 7.80
N THR A 299 -21.66 8.64 6.77
CA THR A 299 -20.25 8.60 6.36
C THR A 299 -19.37 9.65 7.04
N LYS A 300 -19.98 10.56 7.82
CA LYS A 300 -19.30 11.75 8.35
C LYS A 300 -18.08 11.43 9.21
N ASP A 301 -18.19 10.40 10.04
CA ASP A 301 -17.12 9.98 10.97
C ASP A 301 -16.35 8.75 10.46
N LEU A 302 -16.60 8.32 9.22
CA LEU A 302 -15.92 7.18 8.63
C LEU A 302 -14.59 7.59 8.03
N SER A 303 -13.57 6.76 8.24
CA SER A 303 -12.38 6.80 7.41
C SER A 303 -12.73 6.38 5.97
N THR A 304 -11.87 6.73 5.02
CA THR A 304 -12.01 6.30 3.63
C THR A 304 -12.02 4.79 3.47
N ASP A 305 -11.26 4.07 4.28
CA ASP A 305 -11.21 2.60 4.26
C ASP A 305 -12.50 1.99 4.78
N GLN A 306 -13.04 2.54 5.87
CA GLN A 306 -14.34 2.11 6.42
C GLN A 306 -15.44 2.33 5.39
N ALA A 307 -15.41 3.48 4.71
CA ALA A 307 -16.36 3.78 3.66
C ALA A 307 -16.22 2.87 2.44
N ALA A 308 -14.99 2.62 1.98
CA ALA A 308 -14.73 1.71 0.87
C ALA A 308 -15.27 0.30 1.17
N ASN A 309 -15.09 -0.19 2.40
CA ASN A 309 -15.62 -1.48 2.85
C ASN A 309 -17.16 -1.55 2.82
N LEU A 310 -17.86 -0.44 3.10
CA LEU A 310 -19.32 -0.38 3.00
C LEU A 310 -19.80 -0.34 1.54
N LEU A 311 -19.04 0.31 0.67
CA LEU A 311 -19.37 0.46 -0.75
C LEU A 311 -19.06 -0.80 -1.56
N GLN A 312 -18.13 -1.61 -1.09
CA GLN A 312 -17.84 -2.94 -1.63
C GLN A 312 -18.87 -3.98 -1.18
N GLY A 313 -18.90 -5.12 -1.86
CA GLY A 313 -19.84 -6.19 -1.59
C GLY A 313 -19.92 -7.17 -2.74
N GLU A 314 -20.75 -8.19 -2.59
CA GLU A 314 -20.89 -9.25 -3.59
C GLU A 314 -21.40 -8.67 -4.92
N ALA A 315 -20.86 -9.20 -6.02
CA ALA A 315 -21.30 -8.81 -7.36
C ALA A 315 -22.80 -9.10 -7.53
N GLY A 316 -23.55 -8.11 -7.99
CA GLY A 316 -24.99 -8.18 -8.17
C GLY A 316 -25.81 -7.71 -6.97
N SER A 317 -25.20 -7.54 -5.79
CA SER A 317 -25.85 -6.90 -4.63
C SER A 317 -26.10 -5.41 -4.89
N VAL A 318 -27.00 -4.82 -4.12
CA VAL A 318 -27.36 -3.39 -4.22
C VAL A 318 -26.84 -2.66 -2.98
N VAL A 319 -26.44 -1.40 -3.17
CA VAL A 319 -26.13 -0.47 -2.08
C VAL A 319 -26.98 0.78 -2.23
N GLU A 320 -27.51 1.26 -1.12
CA GLU A 320 -28.27 2.50 -1.06
C GLU A 320 -27.34 3.64 -0.66
N LEU A 321 -27.13 4.59 -1.57
CA LEU A 321 -26.35 5.80 -1.30
C LEU A 321 -27.25 6.98 -1.07
N THR A 322 -26.89 7.80 -0.08
CA THR A 322 -27.39 9.17 0.02
C THR A 322 -26.28 10.10 -0.42
N VAL A 323 -26.44 10.76 -1.57
CA VAL A 323 -25.45 11.70 -2.11
C VAL A 323 -26.01 13.10 -2.20
N ALA A 324 -25.16 14.12 -2.13
CA ALA A 324 -25.55 15.51 -2.33
C ALA A 324 -24.57 16.22 -3.25
N GLY A 325 -25.10 16.92 -4.26
CA GLY A 325 -24.30 17.74 -5.16
C GLY A 325 -24.01 19.13 -4.57
N ALA A 326 -23.59 20.07 -5.43
CA ALA A 326 -23.29 21.44 -5.04
C ALA A 326 -24.51 22.20 -4.47
N ASP A 327 -25.73 21.81 -4.85
CA ASP A 327 -27.00 22.33 -4.33
C ASP A 327 -27.33 21.87 -2.91
N ARG A 328 -26.50 20.98 -2.33
CA ARG A 328 -26.64 20.36 -1.01
C ARG A 328 -27.97 19.64 -0.78
N GLN A 329 -28.71 19.30 -1.83
CA GLN A 329 -29.92 18.50 -1.68
C GLN A 329 -29.57 17.01 -1.66
N PRO A 330 -29.93 16.27 -0.59
CA PRO A 330 -29.73 14.83 -0.55
C PRO A 330 -30.61 14.13 -1.59
N ARG A 331 -30.02 13.24 -2.39
CA ARG A 331 -30.72 12.30 -3.26
C ARG A 331 -30.32 10.87 -2.90
N HIS A 332 -31.31 9.97 -2.96
CA HIS A 332 -31.10 8.54 -2.79
C HIS A 332 -30.80 7.89 -4.14
N VAL A 333 -29.78 7.05 -4.17
CA VAL A 333 -29.34 6.35 -5.37
C VAL A 333 -29.07 4.89 -5.02
N SER A 334 -29.85 4.00 -5.62
CA SER A 334 -29.67 2.54 -5.53
C SER A 334 -28.68 2.10 -6.59
N VAL A 335 -27.49 1.65 -6.19
CA VAL A 335 -26.45 1.24 -7.14
C VAL A 335 -26.21 -0.25 -7.04
N ARG A 336 -26.31 -0.97 -8.17
CA ARG A 336 -25.97 -2.39 -8.24
C ARG A 336 -24.48 -2.59 -8.41
N ARG A 337 -23.84 -3.29 -7.46
CA ARG A 337 -22.41 -3.64 -7.52
C ARG A 337 -22.14 -4.55 -8.71
N ARG A 338 -21.15 -4.23 -9.54
CA ARG A 338 -20.68 -5.11 -10.62
C ARG A 338 -19.18 -4.99 -10.81
N ARG A 339 -18.61 -5.86 -11.65
CA ARG A 339 -17.22 -5.73 -12.08
C ARG A 339 -17.06 -4.46 -12.91
N VAL A 340 -16.12 -3.61 -12.50
CA VAL A 340 -15.72 -2.38 -13.16
C VAL A 340 -14.26 -2.54 -13.56
N GLU A 341 -14.00 -2.37 -14.86
CA GLU A 341 -12.64 -2.30 -15.38
C GLU A 341 -12.08 -0.90 -15.07
N VAL A 342 -11.00 -0.85 -14.32
CA VAL A 342 -10.33 0.40 -13.95
C VAL A 342 -9.18 0.60 -14.94
N PRO A 343 -9.16 1.68 -15.74
CA PRO A 343 -8.07 1.89 -16.69
C PRO A 343 -6.76 2.14 -15.94
N SER A 344 -5.69 1.52 -16.42
CA SER A 344 -4.34 1.71 -15.87
C SER A 344 -3.70 3.04 -16.25
N VAL A 345 -4.14 3.62 -17.38
CA VAL A 345 -3.70 4.90 -17.92
C VAL A 345 -4.85 5.89 -17.90
N ASP A 346 -4.64 7.06 -17.28
CA ASP A 346 -5.61 8.15 -17.25
C ASP A 346 -4.97 9.53 -17.49
N ASP A 347 -5.79 10.59 -17.39
CA ASP A 347 -5.44 11.99 -17.65
C ASP A 347 -4.66 12.25 -18.96
N VAL A 348 -5.04 11.54 -20.03
CA VAL A 348 -4.37 11.59 -21.35
C VAL A 348 -4.70 12.89 -22.11
N LYS A 349 -3.71 13.79 -22.26
CA LYS A 349 -3.89 15.13 -22.89
C LYS A 349 -2.60 15.73 -23.47
N ILE A 350 -2.74 16.75 -24.32
CA ILE A 350 -1.64 17.64 -24.72
C ILE A 350 -1.59 18.83 -23.74
N VAL A 351 -0.51 18.94 -22.98
CA VAL A 351 -0.32 20.00 -21.96
C VAL A 351 0.35 21.26 -22.53
N ASP A 352 1.13 21.13 -23.61
CA ASP A 352 1.70 22.25 -24.35
C ASP A 352 1.49 22.03 -25.85
N ARG A 353 0.59 22.80 -26.45
CA ARG A 353 0.28 22.69 -27.89
C ARG A 353 1.36 23.30 -28.79
N VAL A 354 2.13 24.26 -28.29
CA VAL A 354 3.18 24.94 -29.08
C VAL A 354 4.32 23.95 -29.34
N HIS A 355 4.75 23.26 -28.28
CA HIS A 355 5.85 22.29 -28.35
C HIS A 355 5.36 20.85 -28.58
N GLY A 356 4.05 20.60 -28.54
CA GLY A 356 3.47 19.26 -28.74
C GLY A 356 3.75 18.31 -27.58
N ILE A 357 3.76 18.81 -26.35
CA ILE A 357 4.07 18.01 -25.15
C ILE A 357 2.80 17.29 -24.71
N ALA A 358 2.83 15.97 -24.83
CA ALA A 358 1.80 15.09 -24.32
C ALA A 358 2.06 14.70 -22.87
N TYR A 359 0.98 14.41 -22.16
CA TYR A 359 0.98 13.93 -20.79
C TYR A 359 0.00 12.76 -20.69
N LEU A 360 0.41 11.74 -19.95
CA LEU A 360 -0.48 10.69 -19.45
C LEU A 360 -0.02 10.30 -18.05
N ARG A 361 -0.97 9.86 -17.23
CA ARG A 361 -0.69 9.26 -15.94
C ARG A 361 -0.87 7.75 -16.05
N LEU A 362 0.14 7.02 -15.60
CA LEU A 362 0.09 5.56 -15.49
C LEU A 362 -0.05 5.23 -14.00
N ALA A 363 -1.26 4.90 -13.57
CA ALA A 363 -1.62 4.76 -12.16
C ALA A 363 -1.16 3.42 -11.56
N CYS A 364 -1.14 2.36 -12.36
CA CYS A 364 -0.74 1.01 -11.93
C CYS A 364 -0.28 0.14 -13.12
N PHE A 365 0.39 -0.96 -12.81
CA PHE A 365 0.77 -1.99 -13.79
C PHE A 365 -0.11 -3.22 -13.64
N GLN A 366 -1.14 -3.35 -14.47
CA GLN A 366 -2.08 -4.47 -14.52
C GLN A 366 -2.09 -5.14 -15.90
N LYS A 367 -2.90 -6.19 -16.07
CA LYS A 367 -2.94 -6.98 -17.31
C LYS A 367 -3.31 -6.15 -18.56
N THR A 368 -4.11 -5.09 -18.42
CA THR A 368 -4.56 -4.25 -19.53
C THR A 368 -3.57 -3.13 -19.90
N THR A 369 -2.49 -2.95 -19.13
CA THR A 369 -1.64 -1.75 -19.22
C THR A 369 -1.08 -1.49 -20.60
N CYS A 370 -0.59 -2.52 -21.28
CA CYS A 370 -0.02 -2.37 -22.60
C CYS A 370 -1.04 -1.89 -23.63
N ARG A 371 -2.27 -2.41 -23.56
CA ARG A 371 -3.39 -1.99 -24.42
C ARG A 371 -3.77 -0.54 -24.11
N ASP A 372 -4.00 -0.21 -22.84
CA ASP A 372 -4.42 1.12 -22.42
C ASP A 372 -3.37 2.19 -22.80
N LEU A 373 -2.08 1.84 -22.67
CA LEU A 373 -0.98 2.70 -23.09
C LEU A 373 -0.90 2.85 -24.61
N ASP A 374 -1.07 1.78 -25.39
CA ASP A 374 -1.08 1.88 -26.85
C ASP A 374 -2.21 2.78 -27.36
N ASP A 375 -3.41 2.64 -26.80
CA ASP A 375 -4.55 3.48 -27.14
C ASP A 375 -4.27 4.96 -26.81
N ALA A 376 -3.67 5.23 -25.64
CA ALA A 376 -3.27 6.57 -25.24
C ALA A 376 -2.20 7.15 -26.16
N LEU A 377 -1.16 6.39 -26.50
CA LEU A 377 -0.08 6.83 -27.38
C LEU A 377 -0.57 7.13 -28.80
N TRP A 378 -1.43 6.29 -29.38
CA TRP A 378 -2.03 6.55 -30.70
C TRP A 378 -3.00 7.72 -30.70
N LYS A 379 -3.75 7.93 -29.62
CA LYS A 379 -4.59 9.12 -29.44
C LYS A 379 -3.72 10.38 -29.41
N LEU A 380 -2.66 10.40 -28.60
CA LEU A 380 -1.76 11.54 -28.46
C LEU A 380 -0.97 11.82 -29.74
N HIS A 381 -0.51 10.78 -30.44
CA HIS A 381 0.14 10.89 -31.74
C HIS A 381 -0.75 11.61 -32.76
N ARG A 382 -2.03 11.21 -32.86
CA ARG A 382 -3.01 11.89 -33.73
C ARG A 382 -3.29 13.34 -33.33
N GLN A 383 -3.04 13.70 -32.07
CA GLN A 383 -3.18 15.07 -31.55
C GLN A 383 -1.91 15.92 -31.72
N GLY A 384 -0.87 15.40 -32.38
CA GLY A 384 0.36 16.13 -32.67
C GLY A 384 1.45 16.03 -31.59
N MET A 385 1.46 14.93 -30.82
CA MET A 385 2.51 14.64 -29.84
C MET A 385 3.90 14.65 -30.47
N LYS A 386 4.79 15.47 -29.90
CA LYS A 386 6.22 15.54 -30.24
C LYS A 386 7.11 15.07 -29.09
N SER A 387 6.67 15.23 -27.85
CA SER A 387 7.32 14.71 -26.63
C SER A 387 6.26 14.17 -25.66
N LEU A 388 6.68 13.31 -24.73
CA LEU A 388 5.78 12.62 -23.80
C LEU A 388 6.27 12.74 -22.36
N ILE A 389 5.36 13.10 -21.47
CA ILE A 389 5.50 13.00 -20.02
C ILE A 389 4.67 11.80 -19.55
N ILE A 390 5.30 10.84 -18.88
CA ILE A 390 4.62 9.73 -18.20
C ILE A 390 4.69 9.98 -16.70
N ASP A 391 3.53 10.10 -16.07
CA ASP A 391 3.43 10.34 -14.64
C ASP A 391 3.21 9.04 -13.86
N LEU A 392 4.19 8.70 -13.01
CA LEU A 392 4.15 7.53 -12.12
C LEU A 392 3.97 7.92 -10.65
N ARG A 393 3.68 9.19 -10.35
CA ARG A 393 3.47 9.64 -8.96
C ARG A 393 2.33 8.88 -8.30
N GLY A 394 2.58 8.37 -7.10
CA GLY A 394 1.64 7.52 -6.35
C GLY A 394 1.41 6.14 -6.95
N ASN A 395 2.21 5.69 -7.93
CA ASN A 395 2.05 4.36 -8.54
C ASN A 395 2.77 3.28 -7.71
N PRO A 396 2.04 2.38 -7.03
CA PRO A 396 2.64 1.36 -6.16
C PRO A 396 3.29 0.19 -6.94
N GLY A 397 3.25 0.24 -8.27
CA GLY A 397 3.74 -0.78 -9.17
C GLY A 397 2.62 -1.70 -9.68
N GLY A 398 2.86 -3.01 -9.59
CA GLY A 398 1.97 -4.04 -10.12
C GLY A 398 2.74 -5.16 -10.83
N LEU A 399 2.21 -5.67 -11.94
CA LEU A 399 2.75 -6.79 -12.69
C LEU A 399 4.12 -6.46 -13.30
N LEU A 400 5.12 -7.27 -12.93
CA LEU A 400 6.47 -7.22 -13.52
C LEU A 400 6.44 -7.32 -15.05
N VAL A 401 5.66 -8.25 -15.59
CA VAL A 401 5.57 -8.48 -17.04
C VAL A 401 5.00 -7.25 -17.76
N ALA A 402 3.96 -6.62 -17.20
CA ALA A 402 3.42 -5.38 -17.76
C ALA A 402 4.45 -4.25 -17.74
N ALA A 403 5.27 -4.13 -16.68
CA ALA A 403 6.35 -3.15 -16.64
C ALA A 403 7.41 -3.41 -17.72
N VAL A 404 7.81 -4.67 -17.91
CA VAL A 404 8.75 -5.07 -18.97
C VAL A 404 8.21 -4.70 -20.34
N GLU A 405 6.97 -5.08 -20.65
CA GLU A 405 6.32 -4.77 -21.93
C GLU A 405 6.18 -3.25 -22.15
N VAL A 406 5.87 -2.48 -21.11
CA VAL A 406 5.79 -1.02 -21.18
C VAL A 406 7.17 -0.38 -21.40
N VAL A 407 8.24 -0.89 -20.77
CA VAL A 407 9.62 -0.44 -21.05
C VAL A 407 10.01 -0.76 -22.50
N ASP A 408 9.62 -1.93 -22.99
CA ASP A 408 9.95 -2.41 -24.33
C ASP A 408 9.38 -1.49 -25.44
N LYS A 409 8.33 -0.72 -25.14
CA LYS A 409 7.80 0.30 -26.05
C LYS A 409 8.71 1.53 -26.22
N PHE A 410 9.71 1.71 -25.36
CA PHE A 410 10.59 2.90 -25.39
C PHE A 410 12.08 2.57 -25.51
N VAL A 411 12.53 1.40 -25.05
CA VAL A 411 13.94 0.96 -25.09
C VAL A 411 14.14 -0.02 -26.25
N GLN A 412 15.20 0.16 -27.05
CA GLN A 412 15.41 -0.62 -28.28
C GLN A 412 16.22 -1.90 -28.10
N HIS A 413 17.11 -1.95 -27.12
CA HIS A 413 18.05 -3.06 -26.90
C HIS A 413 18.59 -3.02 -25.47
N GLY A 414 19.17 -4.13 -25.04
CA GLY A 414 19.79 -4.29 -23.72
C GLY A 414 18.82 -4.81 -22.65
N ILE A 415 19.33 -4.95 -21.43
CA ILE A 415 18.58 -5.52 -20.30
C ILE A 415 17.55 -4.50 -19.80
N ILE A 416 16.30 -4.91 -19.59
CA ILE A 416 15.27 -4.09 -18.94
C ILE A 416 15.36 -4.23 -17.42
N VAL A 417 15.35 -5.48 -16.96
CA VAL A 417 15.43 -5.84 -15.55
C VAL A 417 15.92 -7.28 -15.44
N SER A 418 16.65 -7.59 -14.37
CA SER A 418 16.95 -8.97 -14.00
C SER A 418 16.36 -9.31 -12.65
N THR A 419 15.81 -10.51 -12.50
CA THR A 419 15.34 -11.06 -11.24
C THR A 419 16.30 -12.15 -10.78
N ARG A 420 16.50 -12.28 -9.47
CA ARG A 420 17.28 -13.36 -8.85
C ARG A 420 16.45 -13.98 -7.74
N GLY A 421 16.08 -15.24 -7.93
CA GLY A 421 15.34 -16.06 -6.96
C GLY A 421 15.97 -17.44 -6.82
N ARG A 422 15.31 -18.34 -6.08
CA ARG A 422 15.83 -19.71 -5.88
C ARG A 422 15.50 -20.66 -7.02
N GLY A 423 14.39 -20.44 -7.71
CA GLY A 423 13.96 -21.28 -8.83
C GLY A 423 14.26 -20.64 -10.18
N VAL A 424 14.23 -21.47 -11.22
CA VAL A 424 14.55 -21.08 -12.60
C VAL A 424 13.53 -20.09 -13.18
N GLN A 425 12.29 -20.12 -12.68
CA GLN A 425 11.25 -19.17 -13.11
C GLN A 425 11.40 -17.81 -12.42
N GLU A 426 12.15 -17.76 -11.33
CA GLU A 426 12.38 -16.58 -10.49
C GLU A 426 13.73 -15.90 -10.77
N ASP A 427 14.68 -16.60 -11.38
CA ASP A 427 15.98 -16.08 -11.87
C ASP A 427 15.93 -15.88 -13.40
N PHE A 428 15.65 -14.65 -13.83
CA PHE A 428 15.40 -14.35 -15.24
C PHE A 428 15.93 -12.96 -15.62
N THR A 429 16.44 -12.84 -16.85
CA THR A 429 16.86 -11.54 -17.41
C THR A 429 15.93 -11.17 -18.56
N TYR A 430 15.21 -10.07 -18.39
CA TYR A 430 14.32 -9.50 -19.40
C TYR A 430 15.11 -8.54 -20.28
N VAL A 431 14.97 -8.67 -21.60
CA VAL A 431 15.69 -7.88 -22.61
C VAL A 431 14.73 -7.15 -23.52
N ALA A 432 15.15 -5.99 -24.01
CA ALA A 432 14.37 -5.15 -24.90
C ALA A 432 14.50 -5.56 -26.37
N HIS A 433 13.46 -5.26 -27.15
CA HIS A 433 13.30 -5.52 -28.57
C HIS A 433 13.03 -4.21 -29.32
N SER A 434 13.60 -4.09 -30.52
CA SER A 434 13.57 -2.82 -31.26
C SER A 434 12.23 -2.51 -31.95
N ALA A 435 11.41 -3.52 -32.21
CA ALA A 435 10.19 -3.41 -33.00
C ALA A 435 9.11 -2.60 -32.26
N GLY A 436 8.51 -1.62 -32.94
CA GLY A 436 7.40 -0.82 -32.37
C GLY A 436 7.82 0.21 -31.31
N THR A 437 9.11 0.51 -31.20
CA THR A 437 9.62 1.47 -30.21
C THR A 437 9.29 2.93 -30.56
N TRP A 438 8.73 3.65 -29.60
CA TRP A 438 8.46 5.09 -29.69
C TRP A 438 9.75 5.89 -29.49
N ARG A 439 10.00 6.88 -30.35
CA ARG A 439 11.25 7.67 -30.37
C ARG A 439 11.09 9.13 -29.89
N VAL A 440 9.88 9.53 -29.50
CA VAL A 440 9.65 10.88 -28.95
C VAL A 440 10.47 11.09 -27.67
N PRO A 441 10.96 12.31 -27.39
CA PRO A 441 11.56 12.64 -26.09
C PRO A 441 10.62 12.26 -24.96
N LEU A 442 11.18 11.64 -23.91
CA LEU A 442 10.44 11.06 -22.79
C LEU A 442 10.91 11.69 -21.48
N VAL A 443 9.96 12.15 -20.67
CA VAL A 443 10.15 12.55 -19.28
C VAL A 443 9.28 11.68 -18.40
N VAL A 444 9.80 11.23 -17.26
CA VAL A 444 9.08 10.39 -16.30
C VAL A 444 9.00 11.12 -14.97
N LEU A 445 7.79 11.31 -14.44
CA LEU A 445 7.58 11.85 -13.10
C LEU A 445 7.53 10.72 -12.08
N ILE A 446 8.29 10.87 -10.98
CA ILE A 446 8.28 9.94 -9.85
C ILE A 446 8.22 10.69 -8.51
N ASP A 447 7.74 10.01 -7.49
CA ASP A 447 7.68 10.44 -6.10
C ASP A 447 8.03 9.28 -5.15
N GLU A 448 7.99 9.55 -3.85
CA GLU A 448 8.26 8.58 -2.77
C GLU A 448 7.35 7.34 -2.80
N ASP A 449 6.18 7.45 -3.41
CA ASP A 449 5.17 6.40 -3.48
C ASP A 449 5.25 5.59 -4.79
N SER A 450 6.14 6.00 -5.70
CA SER A 450 6.48 5.25 -6.90
C SER A 450 7.28 4.00 -6.52
N ALA A 451 6.70 2.80 -6.69
CA ALA A 451 7.27 1.56 -6.16
C ALA A 451 7.29 0.40 -7.18
N SER A 452 8.21 -0.55 -6.96
CA SER A 452 8.24 -1.85 -7.65
C SER A 452 8.27 -1.73 -9.19
N ALA A 453 7.22 -2.16 -9.90
CA ALA A 453 7.10 -2.04 -11.35
C ALA A 453 7.31 -0.61 -11.89
N ALA A 454 6.86 0.42 -11.14
CA ALA A 454 7.13 1.82 -11.50
C ALA A 454 8.63 2.15 -11.43
N GLU A 455 9.34 1.58 -10.46
CA GLU A 455 10.79 1.74 -10.32
C GLU A 455 11.56 0.98 -11.40
N ILE A 456 11.05 -0.17 -11.84
CA ILE A 456 11.59 -0.90 -13.00
C ILE A 456 11.50 -0.03 -14.25
N PHE A 457 10.33 0.57 -14.50
CA PHE A 457 10.16 1.47 -15.63
C PHE A 457 11.09 2.68 -15.54
N ALA A 458 11.01 3.45 -14.46
CA ALA A 458 11.83 4.64 -14.27
C ALA A 458 13.33 4.33 -14.29
N GLY A 459 13.74 3.25 -13.62
CA GLY A 459 15.13 2.79 -13.58
C GLY A 459 15.65 2.35 -14.94
N ALA A 460 14.87 1.59 -15.73
CA ALA A 460 15.27 1.20 -17.07
C ALA A 460 15.37 2.41 -18.02
N ILE A 461 14.39 3.32 -17.99
CA ILE A 461 14.42 4.54 -18.81
C ILE A 461 15.63 5.42 -18.45
N ARG A 462 16.01 5.48 -17.18
CA ARG A 462 17.17 6.23 -16.69
C ARG A 462 18.49 5.57 -17.06
N ASP A 463 18.65 4.28 -16.77
CA ASP A 463 19.92 3.55 -16.96
C ASP A 463 20.28 3.39 -18.45
N HIS A 464 19.29 3.26 -19.33
CA HIS A 464 19.49 3.32 -20.79
C HIS A 464 19.71 4.73 -21.33
N GLY A 465 19.61 5.75 -20.47
CA GLY A 465 19.58 7.13 -20.92
C GLY A 465 18.50 7.36 -21.95
N ARG A 466 17.30 6.77 -21.81
CA ARG A 466 16.17 6.90 -22.76
C ARG A 466 15.26 8.11 -22.47
N GLY A 467 15.09 8.47 -21.21
CA GLY A 467 14.31 9.64 -20.78
C GLY A 467 14.95 10.37 -19.61
N THR A 468 14.33 11.47 -19.18
CA THR A 468 14.74 12.22 -17.99
C THR A 468 13.79 11.92 -16.84
N ILE A 469 14.33 11.55 -15.67
CA ILE A 469 13.52 11.32 -14.47
C ILE A 469 13.43 12.62 -13.67
N VAL A 470 12.22 13.04 -13.30
CA VAL A 470 11.96 14.28 -12.57
C VAL A 470 11.11 13.99 -11.35
N GLY A 471 11.44 14.60 -10.21
CA GLY A 471 10.59 14.53 -9.00
C GLY A 471 11.36 14.22 -7.73
N GLN A 472 10.87 13.26 -6.94
CA GLN A 472 11.50 12.81 -5.70
C GLN A 472 12.03 11.38 -5.83
N ARG A 473 12.89 10.97 -4.89
CA ARG A 473 13.40 9.59 -4.84
C ARG A 473 12.25 8.62 -4.64
N SER A 474 12.23 7.54 -5.44
CA SER A 474 11.20 6.49 -5.35
C SER A 474 11.34 5.59 -4.12
N TYR A 475 10.32 4.76 -3.87
CA TYR A 475 10.15 4.01 -2.61
C TYR A 475 11.33 3.09 -2.24
N GLY A 476 11.89 2.37 -3.22
CA GLY A 476 12.98 1.40 -3.01
C GLY A 476 12.51 -0.03 -2.72
N LYS A 477 11.39 -0.46 -3.33
CA LYS A 477 10.90 -1.84 -3.20
C LYS A 477 11.57 -2.72 -4.27
N GLY A 478 12.60 -3.45 -3.88
CA GLY A 478 13.40 -4.28 -4.80
C GLY A 478 13.04 -5.78 -4.85
N SER A 479 11.78 -6.13 -4.54
CA SER A 479 11.33 -7.53 -4.41
C SER A 479 10.18 -7.86 -5.35
N VAL A 480 10.19 -9.09 -5.87
CA VAL A 480 9.11 -9.70 -6.65
C VAL A 480 8.31 -10.61 -5.72
N GLN A 481 6.98 -10.52 -5.79
CA GLN A 481 6.09 -11.37 -5.01
C GLN A 481 5.37 -12.38 -5.91
N GLY A 482 5.33 -13.63 -5.45
CA GLY A 482 4.45 -14.67 -5.98
C GLY A 482 3.21 -14.82 -5.11
N ILE A 483 2.05 -15.03 -5.74
CA ILE A 483 0.79 -15.30 -5.06
C ILE A 483 0.45 -16.77 -5.28
N PHE A 484 0.29 -17.49 -4.18
CA PHE A 484 0.08 -18.93 -4.20
C PHE A 484 -1.28 -19.22 -3.55
N PRO A 485 -2.30 -19.64 -4.33
CA PRO A 485 -3.55 -20.09 -3.74
C PRO A 485 -3.31 -21.36 -2.92
N LEU A 486 -4.04 -21.48 -1.82
CA LEU A 486 -4.02 -22.63 -0.92
C LEU A 486 -5.28 -23.47 -1.15
N SER A 487 -5.19 -24.77 -0.91
CA SER A 487 -6.29 -25.69 -1.21
C SER A 487 -7.47 -25.58 -0.24
N ILE A 488 -7.27 -24.92 0.91
CA ILE A 488 -8.26 -24.84 1.99
C ILE A 488 -8.79 -23.42 2.11
N GLY A 489 -10.12 -23.29 2.14
CA GLY A 489 -10.81 -22.05 2.52
C GLY A 489 -10.78 -20.92 1.51
N ASN A 490 -10.36 -21.15 0.25
CA ASN A 490 -10.14 -20.11 -0.77
C ASN A 490 -9.15 -19.03 -0.28
N THR A 491 -8.08 -19.46 0.38
CA THR A 491 -7.06 -18.59 0.97
C THR A 491 -5.80 -18.60 0.12
N GLY A 492 -4.87 -17.69 0.40
CA GLY A 492 -3.62 -17.61 -0.33
C GLY A 492 -2.45 -17.26 0.56
N VAL A 493 -1.25 -17.40 0.01
CA VAL A 493 -0.05 -16.79 0.59
C VAL A 493 0.64 -15.97 -0.48
N ARG A 494 1.03 -14.75 -0.15
CA ARG A 494 1.96 -13.96 -0.96
C ARG A 494 3.34 -14.07 -0.34
N LEU A 495 4.34 -14.38 -1.15
CA LEU A 495 5.72 -14.56 -0.72
C LEU A 495 6.64 -13.74 -1.61
N THR A 496 7.66 -13.12 -1.05
CA THR A 496 8.78 -12.62 -1.85
C THR A 496 9.54 -13.79 -2.44
N THR A 497 9.59 -13.90 -3.76
CA THR A 497 10.20 -15.04 -4.48
C THR A 497 11.53 -14.69 -5.13
N ALA A 498 11.72 -13.42 -5.49
CA ALA A 498 12.95 -12.92 -6.09
C ALA A 498 13.26 -11.49 -5.65
N LYS A 499 14.51 -11.07 -5.85
CA LYS A 499 14.91 -9.66 -5.86
C LYS A 499 15.17 -9.23 -7.28
N PHE A 500 14.85 -7.98 -7.64
CA PHE A 500 15.11 -7.47 -8.98
C PHE A 500 16.17 -6.36 -8.99
N TYR A 501 16.87 -6.25 -10.11
CA TYR A 501 18.05 -5.43 -10.31
C TYR A 501 17.94 -4.61 -11.59
N SER A 502 18.52 -3.40 -11.56
CA SER A 502 18.51 -2.49 -12.71
C SER A 502 19.31 -3.05 -13.90
N PRO A 503 19.16 -2.49 -15.11
CA PRO A 503 20.02 -2.84 -16.25
C PRO A 503 21.52 -2.80 -15.93
N ALA A 504 21.93 -1.86 -15.07
CA ALA A 504 23.31 -1.73 -14.58
C ALA A 504 23.67 -2.71 -13.44
N GLY A 505 22.78 -3.65 -13.11
CA GLY A 505 22.98 -4.65 -12.05
C GLY A 505 22.83 -4.12 -10.63
N ARG A 506 22.27 -2.91 -10.44
CA ARG A 506 22.12 -2.29 -9.12
C ARG A 506 20.85 -2.80 -8.43
N PRO A 507 20.88 -3.11 -7.12
CA PRO A 507 19.68 -3.45 -6.37
C PRO A 507 18.81 -2.21 -6.18
N TYR A 508 17.49 -2.36 -6.33
CA TYR A 508 16.54 -1.30 -5.99
C TYR A 508 16.17 -1.29 -4.49
N CYS A 509 16.34 -2.42 -3.81
CA CYS A 509 15.96 -2.61 -2.41
C CYS A 509 16.63 -1.57 -1.50
N HIS A 510 15.84 -0.75 -0.81
CA HIS A 510 16.27 0.36 0.05
C HIS A 510 17.04 1.50 -0.66
N VAL A 511 17.15 1.45 -1.99
CA VAL A 511 17.84 2.46 -2.81
C VAL A 511 16.85 3.27 -3.63
N GLY A 512 15.89 2.64 -4.28
CA GLY A 512 14.97 3.30 -5.21
C GLY A 512 15.67 3.91 -6.42
N VAL A 513 14.93 4.72 -7.18
CA VAL A 513 15.37 5.47 -8.36
C VAL A 513 15.58 6.92 -7.95
N GLN A 514 16.78 7.42 -8.19
CA GLN A 514 17.10 8.83 -7.99
C GLN A 514 16.71 9.64 -9.23
N PRO A 515 15.95 10.75 -9.07
CA PRO A 515 15.60 11.61 -10.20
C PRO A 515 16.85 12.30 -10.77
N ASP A 516 16.84 12.58 -12.08
CA ASP A 516 17.85 13.42 -12.72
C ASP A 516 17.61 14.91 -12.38
N VAL A 517 16.35 15.30 -12.17
CA VAL A 517 15.94 16.64 -11.72
C VAL A 517 15.11 16.50 -10.44
N SER A 518 15.73 16.79 -9.30
CA SER A 518 15.06 16.76 -8.01
C SER A 518 14.16 17.98 -7.84
N VAL A 519 12.90 17.75 -7.47
CA VAL A 519 11.94 18.81 -7.13
C VAL A 519 11.49 18.61 -5.70
N HIS A 520 11.90 19.51 -4.81
CA HIS A 520 11.40 19.54 -3.44
C HIS A 520 10.18 20.45 -3.38
N LEU A 521 9.04 19.93 -2.93
CA LEU A 521 7.88 20.74 -2.61
C LEU A 521 8.22 21.60 -1.39
N ALA A 522 8.62 22.85 -1.61
CA ALA A 522 8.74 23.81 -0.52
C ALA A 522 7.33 24.06 0.05
N ALA A 523 7.14 23.81 1.35
CA ALA A 523 5.96 24.29 2.03
C ALA A 523 5.92 25.82 1.90
N ARG A 524 5.02 26.35 1.08
CA ARG A 524 4.80 27.81 1.01
C ARG A 524 4.43 28.31 2.42
N PRO A 525 4.97 29.45 2.88
CA PRO A 525 4.41 30.15 4.02
C PRO A 525 2.94 30.46 3.72
N ALA A 526 2.07 30.16 4.69
CA ALA A 526 0.64 30.41 4.57
C ALA A 526 0.38 31.91 4.65
N ASP A 527 0.51 32.63 3.53
CA ASP A 527 -0.14 33.91 3.33
C ASP A 527 -0.55 34.08 1.87
N GLU A 528 -1.78 34.55 1.73
CA GLU A 528 -2.51 34.98 0.54
C GLU A 528 -3.28 33.93 -0.29
N ALA A 529 -4.55 34.28 -0.49
CA ALA A 529 -5.64 33.46 -0.97
C ALA A 529 -5.77 33.52 -2.49
N ALA A 530 -6.04 32.37 -3.11
CA ALA A 530 -6.81 32.29 -4.36
C ALA A 530 -7.43 30.89 -4.51
N THR A 531 -8.75 30.84 -4.42
CA THR A 531 -9.62 29.80 -5.00
C THR A 531 -9.58 29.93 -6.52
N GLU A 532 -9.09 28.93 -7.25
CA GLU A 532 -9.44 28.69 -8.66
C GLU A 532 -8.95 27.31 -9.13
N PHE A 533 -9.63 26.78 -10.16
CA PHE A 533 -9.39 25.47 -10.75
C PHE A 533 -7.94 25.30 -11.23
N LEU A 534 -7.32 24.17 -10.89
CA LEU A 534 -5.92 23.85 -11.16
C LEU A 534 -5.59 23.97 -12.66
N THR A 535 -4.91 25.05 -13.02
CA THR A 535 -4.19 25.20 -14.28
C THR A 535 -2.73 24.73 -14.10
N PRO A 536 -1.95 24.49 -15.17
CA PRO A 536 -0.57 23.97 -15.11
C PRO A 536 0.48 24.83 -14.37
N GLY A 537 0.07 25.83 -13.58
CA GLY A 537 0.93 26.69 -12.76
C GLY A 537 1.16 26.22 -11.32
N ASP A 538 0.34 25.31 -10.77
CA ASP A 538 0.40 24.93 -9.34
C ASP A 538 1.09 23.59 -9.04
N ASP A 539 1.31 22.76 -10.07
CA ASP A 539 2.11 21.54 -9.94
C ASP A 539 3.55 21.83 -10.34
N GLY A 540 4.37 22.20 -9.34
CA GLY A 540 5.78 22.51 -9.55
C GLY A 540 6.59 21.37 -10.16
N MET A 541 6.18 20.12 -9.94
CA MET A 541 6.86 18.95 -10.50
C MET A 541 6.48 18.75 -11.98
N LEU A 542 5.19 18.88 -12.33
CA LEU A 542 4.75 18.88 -13.73
C LEU A 542 5.36 20.05 -14.51
N ALA A 543 5.44 21.24 -13.91
CA ALA A 543 6.09 22.40 -14.52
C ALA A 543 7.58 22.12 -14.82
N ALA A 544 8.31 21.52 -13.87
CA ALA A 544 9.69 21.11 -14.08
C ALA A 544 9.82 20.06 -15.21
N ALA A 545 8.89 19.11 -15.30
CA ALA A 545 8.87 18.14 -16.38
C ALA A 545 8.56 18.74 -17.75
N VAL A 546 7.63 19.69 -17.83
CA VAL A 546 7.36 20.45 -19.07
C VAL A 546 8.60 21.20 -19.52
N GLN A 547 9.30 21.88 -18.59
CA GLN A 547 10.58 22.54 -18.91
C GLN A 547 11.65 21.55 -19.37
N ALA A 548 11.75 20.37 -18.74
CA ALA A 548 12.67 19.32 -19.15
C ALA A 548 12.33 18.78 -20.55
N ALA A 549 11.05 18.65 -20.88
CA ALA A 549 10.57 18.17 -22.18
C ALA A 549 10.78 19.19 -23.32
N GLN A 550 10.89 20.49 -23.01
CA GLN A 550 11.17 21.56 -23.99
C GLN A 550 12.66 21.65 -24.37
N ARG A 551 13.57 21.15 -23.53
CA ARG A 551 15.02 21.24 -23.78
C ARG A 551 15.48 20.15 -24.75
N PRO A 552 16.21 20.47 -25.83
CA PRO A 552 16.86 19.45 -26.65
C PRO A 552 17.90 18.71 -25.82
N ARG A 553 17.87 17.38 -25.89
CA ARG A 553 18.73 16.52 -25.08
C ARG A 553 20.20 16.70 -25.46
N GLN A 554 21.07 16.98 -24.49
CA GLN A 554 22.50 16.77 -24.67
C GLN A 554 22.79 15.27 -24.49
N PRO A 555 23.53 14.62 -25.40
CA PRO A 555 23.95 13.24 -25.22
C PRO A 555 24.83 13.12 -23.96
N ARG A 556 24.57 12.10 -23.13
CA ARG A 556 25.44 11.70 -22.02
C ARG A 556 26.55 10.78 -22.52
#